data_AF-A0AA40VPQ1-F1
#
_entry.id   AF-A0AA40VPQ1-F1
#
_cell.length_a   1.000
_cell.length_b   1.000
_cell.length_c   1.000
_cell.angle_alpha   90.00
_cell.angle_beta   90.00
_cell.angle_gamma   90.00
#
_symmetry.space_group_name_H-M   'P 1'
#
loop_
_entity.id
_entity.type
_entity.pdbx_description
1 polymer ?
#
loop_
_entity_poly.entity_id
_entity_poly.type
_entity_poly.pdbx_seq_one_letter_code
_entity_poly.pdbx_strand_id
1 'polypeptide(L)'
;MSSSFSNRTNQLATNLRNYLRSVNQQFLKTSDRSLEQAYQAVLRIQDIENEHFNGNKVSAESVNHTTSVTSCLQSDLNKKLNIAKLRVLEFKTSTFVFGNLSANHLAKLKLVDEVLDRYENAAEDNTSQVLVPLSETVKNNSSKANIQPYSTVDTISVETVNDKTGVLPRSIGRTINKIKNDFSPNKEQEVIRKFRSSRAKTTTAVRFVFTLILVPLLIQLLSKNLLISPIVNRVRVENIPQLFLHSEMKESALRDLQGFEEEIKFDNIINLAPPMSEEVIEERVKYRAAEIAKEYWQKSNSAISNVFADLLALGAFILVLLVSRREITILKSFMDEIVYGLSDSAKAFIIILFTDIFVGFHSPPGWEVLLEGFANHLGIPANHSYIFLFIATFPVILDTIVKYWIFRYLSRISPSALATLKTMNE
;
A
#
# COMPACT_ATOMS: atom_id res chain seq x y z
N MET A 1 -38.04 3.25 -12.94
CA MET A 1 -36.98 3.18 -11.91
C MET A 1 -35.54 3.38 -12.46
N SER A 2 -35.32 3.80 -13.71
CA SER A 2 -33.98 4.00 -14.28
C SER A 2 -33.41 5.43 -14.14
N SER A 3 -34.22 6.41 -13.72
CA SER A 3 -33.80 7.83 -13.62
C SER A 3 -33.10 8.20 -12.30
N SER A 4 -33.14 7.33 -11.29
CA SER A 4 -32.55 7.58 -9.96
C SER A 4 -31.04 7.30 -9.91
N PHE A 5 -30.57 6.28 -10.65
CA PHE A 5 -29.16 5.87 -10.65
C PHE A 5 -28.25 6.74 -11.53
N SER A 6 -28.75 7.27 -12.65
CA SER A 6 -28.00 8.22 -13.49
C SER A 6 -27.82 9.57 -12.79
N ASN A 7 -28.81 10.00 -12.00
CA ASN A 7 -28.70 11.22 -11.21
C ASN A 7 -27.66 11.09 -10.08
N ARG A 8 -27.58 9.95 -9.37
CA ARG A 8 -26.56 9.74 -8.33
C ARG A 8 -25.13 9.69 -8.86
N THR A 9 -24.90 9.05 -10.01
CA THR A 9 -23.56 8.96 -10.62
C THR A 9 -23.07 10.31 -11.16
N ASN A 10 -23.97 11.09 -11.77
CA ASN A 10 -23.68 12.46 -12.17
C ASN A 10 -23.44 13.39 -10.96
N GLN A 11 -24.18 13.20 -9.85
CA GLN A 11 -24.00 13.97 -8.62
C GLN A 11 -22.68 13.65 -7.91
N LEU A 12 -22.24 12.39 -7.93
CA LEU A 12 -20.92 12.00 -7.40
C LEU A 12 -19.77 12.53 -8.27
N ALA A 13 -19.91 12.49 -9.60
CA ALA A 13 -18.92 13.03 -10.51
C ALA A 13 -18.80 14.56 -10.43
N THR A 14 -19.93 15.28 -10.26
CA THR A 14 -19.91 16.73 -10.06
C THR A 14 -19.36 17.10 -8.68
N ASN A 15 -19.72 16.36 -7.63
CA ASN A 15 -19.16 16.56 -6.29
C ASN A 15 -17.65 16.29 -6.25
N LEU A 16 -17.17 15.25 -6.92
CA LEU A 16 -15.73 14.95 -7.01
C LEU A 16 -15.00 16.03 -7.84
N ARG A 17 -15.59 16.49 -8.94
CA ARG A 17 -15.02 17.58 -9.75
C ARG A 17 -15.01 18.91 -8.99
N ASN A 18 -16.02 19.18 -8.16
CA ASN A 18 -16.07 20.37 -7.31
C ASN A 18 -15.07 20.27 -6.14
N TYR A 19 -14.90 19.08 -5.54
CA TYR A 19 -13.89 18.82 -4.52
C TYR A 19 -12.46 18.92 -5.08
N LEU A 20 -12.20 18.36 -6.26
CA LEU A 20 -10.90 18.49 -6.92
C LEU A 20 -10.61 19.95 -7.31
N ARG A 21 -11.63 20.73 -7.71
CA ARG A 21 -11.49 22.17 -7.94
C ARG A 21 -11.28 22.95 -6.64
N SER A 22 -11.95 22.61 -5.55
CA SER A 22 -11.76 23.29 -4.26
C SER A 22 -10.39 22.98 -3.64
N VAL A 23 -9.91 21.73 -3.75
CA VAL A 23 -8.56 21.33 -3.34
C VAL A 23 -7.51 22.05 -4.21
N ASN A 24 -7.73 22.14 -5.52
CA ASN A 24 -6.84 22.89 -6.42
C ASN A 24 -6.81 24.40 -6.06
N GLN A 25 -7.96 25.02 -5.79
CA GLN A 25 -8.02 26.43 -5.36
C GLN A 25 -7.41 26.68 -3.98
N GLN A 26 -7.54 25.74 -3.04
CA GLN A 26 -7.00 25.86 -1.68
C GLN A 26 -5.48 25.63 -1.64
N PHE A 27 -4.96 24.74 -2.50
CA PHE A 27 -3.52 24.53 -2.67
C PHE A 27 -2.84 25.63 -3.49
N LEU A 28 -3.47 26.18 -4.53
CA LEU A 28 -2.95 27.37 -5.24
C LEU A 28 -2.91 28.60 -4.33
N LYS A 29 -3.90 28.79 -3.45
CA LYS A 29 -3.83 29.82 -2.40
C LYS A 29 -2.72 29.57 -1.38
N THR A 30 -2.18 28.35 -1.28
CA THR A 30 -1.10 27.98 -0.36
C THR A 30 0.27 28.39 -0.89
N SER A 31 0.52 28.32 -2.21
CA SER A 31 1.79 28.78 -2.81
C SER A 31 1.97 30.29 -2.67
N ASP A 32 0.97 31.09 -3.05
CA ASP A 32 1.09 32.55 -3.00
C ASP A 32 1.22 33.03 -1.55
N ARG A 33 0.51 32.37 -0.62
CA ARG A 33 0.60 32.65 0.82
C ARG A 33 1.96 32.29 1.40
N SER A 34 2.54 31.13 1.05
CA SER A 34 3.84 30.72 1.59
C SER A 34 4.96 31.63 1.09
N LEU A 35 4.95 32.03 -0.17
CA LEU A 35 5.91 33.00 -0.70
C LEU A 35 5.74 34.38 -0.06
N GLU A 36 4.50 34.86 0.14
CA GLU A 36 4.26 36.14 0.83
C GLU A 36 4.75 36.07 2.29
N GLN A 37 4.53 34.95 2.97
CA GLN A 37 5.01 34.77 4.35
C GLN A 37 6.54 34.72 4.44
N ALA A 38 7.22 34.12 3.45
CA ALA A 38 8.68 34.14 3.36
C ALA A 38 9.19 35.57 3.12
N TYR A 39 8.55 36.29 2.19
CA TYR A 39 8.88 37.68 1.87
C TYR A 39 8.70 38.61 3.08
N GLN A 40 7.59 38.50 3.81
CA GLN A 40 7.32 39.25 5.04
C GLN A 40 8.24 38.88 6.21
N ALA A 41 8.77 37.65 6.24
CA ALA A 41 9.77 37.27 7.23
C ALA A 41 11.12 37.95 6.92
N VAL A 42 11.48 38.03 5.65
CA VAL A 42 12.69 38.68 5.17
C VAL A 42 12.65 40.20 5.33
N LEU A 43 11.51 40.85 5.04
CA LEU A 43 11.37 42.29 5.28
C LEU A 43 11.57 42.63 6.76
N ARG A 44 11.03 41.83 7.68
CA ARG A 44 11.25 42.04 9.12
C ARG A 44 12.71 41.86 9.54
N ILE A 45 13.46 40.99 8.85
CA ILE A 45 14.92 40.86 9.09
C ILE A 45 15.60 42.16 8.66
N GLN A 46 15.23 42.69 7.50
CA GLN A 46 15.77 43.95 6.98
C GLN A 46 15.40 45.16 7.86
N ASP A 47 14.20 45.17 8.45
CA ASP A 47 13.79 46.21 9.41
C ASP A 47 14.64 46.15 10.68
N ILE A 48 14.89 44.96 11.22
CA ILE A 48 15.79 44.76 12.39
C ILE A 48 17.22 45.20 12.06
N GLU A 49 17.73 44.89 10.86
CA GLU A 49 19.05 45.35 10.39
C GLU A 49 19.13 46.88 10.35
N ASN A 50 18.10 47.54 9.83
CA ASN A 50 18.08 48.99 9.69
C ASN A 50 17.91 49.72 11.04
N GLU A 51 17.03 49.24 11.91
CA GLU A 51 16.71 49.87 13.20
C GLU A 51 17.81 49.67 14.25
N HIS A 52 18.44 48.50 14.27
CA HIS A 52 19.37 48.13 15.34
C HIS A 52 20.83 47.98 14.90
N PHE A 53 21.10 47.84 13.59
CA PHE A 53 22.43 47.53 13.07
C PHE A 53 22.88 48.47 11.94
N ASN A 54 22.19 49.60 11.74
CA ASN A 54 22.47 50.60 10.68
C ASN A 54 22.56 49.99 9.27
N GLY A 55 21.73 48.97 8.99
CA GLY A 55 21.71 48.26 7.71
C GLY A 55 22.82 47.21 7.55
N ASN A 56 23.61 46.95 8.61
CA ASN A 56 24.60 45.87 8.61
C ASN A 56 23.99 44.57 9.14
N LYS A 57 24.64 43.46 8.78
CA LYS A 57 24.25 42.12 9.22
C LYS A 57 24.16 42.05 10.75
N VAL A 58 23.12 41.40 11.26
CA VAL A 58 22.95 41.13 12.69
C VAL A 58 24.07 40.20 13.15
N SER A 59 25.13 40.78 13.74
CA SER A 59 26.30 40.06 14.25
C SER A 59 26.51 40.37 15.74
N ALA A 60 27.14 39.44 16.47
CA ALA A 60 27.42 39.63 17.90
C ALA A 60 28.36 40.83 18.19
N GLU A 61 29.04 41.32 17.17
CA GLU A 61 30.11 42.32 17.27
C GLU A 61 29.67 43.73 16.81
N SER A 62 28.47 43.86 16.26
CA SER A 62 27.97 45.13 15.73
C SER A 62 27.04 45.84 16.72
N VAL A 63 27.56 46.94 17.30
CA VAL A 63 26.88 48.03 18.04
C VAL A 63 26.60 47.77 19.54
N ASN A 64 26.79 48.85 20.33
CA ASN A 64 26.80 48.96 21.81
C ASN A 64 25.49 48.54 22.52
N HIS A 65 25.11 47.27 22.48
CA HIS A 65 23.97 46.74 23.24
C HIS A 65 24.39 45.66 24.26
N THR A 66 23.68 45.61 25.39
CA THR A 66 23.90 44.63 26.47
C THR A 66 23.75 43.20 25.94
N THR A 67 24.63 42.29 26.37
CA THR A 67 24.76 40.89 25.91
C THR A 67 23.45 40.08 25.91
N SER A 68 22.50 40.42 26.77
CA SER A 68 21.17 39.79 26.82
C SER A 68 20.22 40.25 25.70
N VAL A 69 20.36 41.49 25.22
CA VAL A 69 19.54 42.04 24.13
C VAL A 69 20.01 41.51 22.78
N THR A 70 21.33 41.39 22.59
CA THR A 70 21.92 40.84 21.36
C THR A 70 21.57 39.36 21.17
N SER A 71 21.58 38.55 22.24
CA SER A 71 21.14 37.14 22.17
C SER A 71 19.63 36.98 21.90
N CYS A 72 18.80 37.89 22.43
CA CYS A 72 17.36 37.91 22.13
C CYS A 72 17.09 38.24 20.65
N LEU A 73 17.77 39.25 20.11
CA LEU A 73 17.67 39.65 18.70
C LEU A 73 18.19 38.55 17.75
N GLN A 74 19.27 37.86 18.13
CA GLN A 74 19.78 36.70 17.38
C GLN A 74 18.79 35.52 17.36
N SER A 75 18.10 35.28 18.47
CA SER A 75 17.07 34.24 18.55
C SER A 75 15.86 34.57 17.65
N ASP A 76 15.39 35.83 17.66
CA ASP A 76 14.31 36.24 16.78
C ASP A 76 14.73 36.19 15.30
N LEU A 77 15.95 36.64 14.97
CA LEU A 77 16.52 36.52 13.64
C LEU A 77 16.54 35.06 13.15
N ASN A 78 17.09 34.14 13.94
CA ASN A 78 17.16 32.73 13.59
C ASN A 78 15.76 32.14 13.38
N LYS A 79 14.79 32.54 14.21
CA LYS A 79 13.39 32.14 14.04
C LYS A 79 12.81 32.65 12.72
N LYS A 80 13.04 33.92 12.33
CA LYS A 80 12.57 34.46 11.05
C LYS A 80 13.25 33.79 9.85
N LEU A 81 14.55 33.53 9.93
CA LEU A 81 15.30 32.82 8.89
C LEU A 81 14.77 31.40 8.66
N ASN A 82 14.52 30.66 9.74
CA ASN A 82 13.95 29.31 9.63
C ASN A 82 12.53 29.30 9.05
N ILE A 83 11.71 30.29 9.42
CA ILE A 83 10.38 30.48 8.82
C ILE A 83 10.52 30.77 7.32
N ALA A 84 11.42 31.66 6.92
CA ALA A 84 11.65 31.98 5.51
C ALA A 84 12.10 30.74 4.71
N LYS A 85 13.09 29.98 5.19
CA LYS A 85 13.57 28.75 4.53
C LYS A 85 12.47 27.70 4.37
N LEU A 86 11.70 27.45 5.43
CA LEU A 86 10.60 26.48 5.42
C LEU A 86 9.51 26.88 4.41
N ARG A 87 9.14 28.16 4.39
CA ARG A 87 8.09 28.68 3.51
C ARG A 87 8.52 28.74 2.05
N VAL A 88 9.79 29.02 1.76
CA VAL A 88 10.37 28.90 0.41
C VAL A 88 10.34 27.45 -0.07
N LEU A 89 10.65 26.47 0.79
CA LEU A 89 10.56 25.05 0.45
C LEU A 89 9.11 24.63 0.17
N GLU A 90 8.17 25.08 0.99
CA GLU A 90 6.73 24.86 0.78
C GLU A 90 6.24 25.51 -0.52
N PHE A 91 6.71 26.71 -0.86
CA PHE A 91 6.42 27.37 -2.13
C PHE A 91 6.98 26.60 -3.34
N LYS A 92 8.26 26.21 -3.30
CA LYS A 92 8.94 25.49 -4.39
C LYS A 92 8.28 24.13 -4.65
N THR A 93 7.91 23.41 -3.59
CA THR A 93 7.19 22.14 -3.70
C THR A 93 5.76 22.32 -4.21
N SER A 94 5.03 23.33 -3.75
CA SER A 94 3.66 23.61 -4.22
C SER A 94 3.61 24.07 -5.69
N THR A 95 4.60 24.87 -6.10
CA THR A 95 4.69 25.41 -7.47
C THR A 95 5.15 24.34 -8.47
N PHE A 96 6.08 23.46 -8.09
CA PHE A 96 6.57 22.38 -8.96
C PHE A 96 5.47 21.40 -9.39
N VAL A 97 4.50 21.16 -8.52
CA VAL A 97 3.48 20.14 -8.78
C VAL A 97 2.32 20.71 -9.62
N PHE A 98 1.96 22.00 -9.47
CA PHE A 98 0.74 22.54 -10.09
C PHE A 98 0.76 24.03 -10.53
N GLY A 99 1.86 24.79 -10.39
CA GLY A 99 1.86 26.25 -10.52
C GLY A 99 2.42 26.84 -11.83
N ASN A 100 1.88 27.98 -12.27
CA ASN A 100 2.50 28.89 -13.24
C ASN A 100 3.23 30.02 -12.51
N LEU A 101 4.52 30.22 -12.78
CA LEU A 101 5.31 31.31 -12.18
C LEU A 101 4.96 32.66 -12.82
N SER A 102 4.67 33.66 -11.99
CA SER A 102 4.50 35.05 -12.43
C SER A 102 5.80 35.83 -12.24
N ALA A 103 5.99 36.92 -13.00
CA ALA A 103 7.15 37.80 -12.83
C ALA A 103 7.26 38.39 -11.40
N ASN A 104 6.12 38.63 -10.74
CA ASN A 104 6.08 39.11 -9.36
C ASN A 104 6.58 38.04 -8.36
N HIS A 105 6.27 36.76 -8.60
CA HIS A 105 6.76 35.67 -7.76
C HIS A 105 8.28 35.52 -7.84
N LEU A 106 8.85 35.68 -9.04
CA LEU A 106 10.30 35.65 -9.23
C LEU A 106 11.02 36.82 -8.55
N ALA A 107 10.44 38.02 -8.61
CA ALA A 107 11.02 39.20 -7.94
C ALA A 107 11.06 39.03 -6.41
N LYS A 108 9.97 38.56 -5.80
CA LYS A 108 9.91 38.29 -4.35
C LYS A 108 10.86 37.16 -3.94
N LEU A 109 10.93 36.09 -4.72
CA LEU A 109 11.82 34.97 -4.44
C LEU A 109 13.28 35.37 -4.54
N LYS A 110 13.66 36.20 -5.53
CA LYS A 110 15.02 36.70 -5.68
C LYS A 110 15.47 37.51 -4.45
N LEU A 111 14.61 38.36 -3.91
CA LEU A 111 14.91 39.15 -2.72
C LEU A 111 15.04 38.27 -1.47
N VAL A 112 14.16 37.26 -1.34
CA VAL A 112 14.23 36.28 -0.25
C VAL A 112 15.51 35.46 -0.32
N ASP A 113 15.87 34.92 -1.49
CA ASP A 113 17.08 34.14 -1.68
C ASP A 113 18.34 35.01 -1.44
N GLU A 114 18.35 36.28 -1.86
CA GLU A 114 19.46 37.21 -1.61
C GLU A 114 19.71 37.46 -0.11
N VAL A 115 18.65 37.61 0.69
CA VAL A 115 18.78 37.78 2.13
C VAL A 115 19.19 36.47 2.81
N LEU A 116 18.63 35.34 2.38
CA LEU A 116 19.01 34.03 2.93
C LEU A 116 20.49 33.70 2.67
N ASP A 117 20.99 34.00 1.46
CA ASP A 117 22.39 33.76 1.07
C ASP A 117 23.38 34.62 1.88
N ARG A 118 22.99 35.85 2.27
CA ARG A 118 23.81 36.69 3.17
C ARG A 118 24.04 36.06 4.56
N TYR A 119 23.12 35.21 5.00
CA TYR A 119 23.18 34.54 6.31
C TYR A 119 23.71 33.10 6.25
N GLU A 120 23.63 32.42 5.11
CA GLU A 120 24.12 31.04 4.94
C GLU A 120 25.66 30.96 4.87
N ASN A 121 26.31 31.97 4.29
CA ASN A 121 27.77 32.01 4.09
C ASN A 121 28.60 32.38 5.34
N ALA A 122 28.04 32.30 6.56
CA ALA A 122 28.76 32.61 7.81
C ALA A 122 28.67 31.51 8.88
N ALA A 123 28.04 30.37 8.58
CA ALA A 123 27.82 29.27 9.54
C ALA A 123 28.81 28.11 9.36
N GLU A 124 30.07 28.39 8.99
CA GLU A 124 31.14 27.37 9.02
C GLU A 124 31.92 27.32 10.35
N ASP A 125 31.59 28.14 11.35
CA ASP A 125 32.15 28.01 12.69
C ASP A 125 31.06 27.84 13.76
N ASN A 126 30.99 26.61 14.27
CA ASN A 126 30.43 26.16 15.55
C ASN A 126 28.98 25.63 15.62
N THR A 127 28.92 24.36 16.03
CA THR A 127 27.94 23.70 16.95
C THR A 127 26.95 22.70 16.33
N SER A 128 27.35 21.44 16.48
CA SER A 128 26.61 20.18 16.67
C SER A 128 25.08 20.22 16.72
N GLN A 129 24.50 19.43 15.81
CA GLN A 129 23.12 18.95 15.82
C GLN A 129 22.88 17.98 17.00
N VAL A 130 21.78 18.21 17.74
CA VAL A 130 21.12 17.19 18.55
C VAL A 130 19.76 16.95 17.94
N LEU A 131 19.41 15.69 17.66
CA LEU A 131 18.08 15.11 17.87
C LEU A 131 18.17 13.57 17.74
N VAL A 132 17.89 12.91 18.86
CA VAL A 132 17.77 11.44 19.08
C VAL A 132 16.27 11.07 19.07
N PRO A 133 15.87 9.81 18.76
CA PRO A 133 15.37 8.88 19.81
C PRO A 133 15.88 7.41 19.57
N LEU A 134 16.42 6.66 20.53
CA LEU A 134 15.93 5.98 21.76
C LEU A 134 15.61 4.47 21.55
N SER A 135 16.13 3.66 22.51
CA SER A 135 15.83 2.27 22.95
C SER A 135 16.87 1.21 22.54
N GLU A 136 17.78 0.75 23.44
CA GLU A 136 17.65 -0.27 24.52
C GLU A 136 17.82 -1.73 23.99
N THR A 137 18.50 -2.74 24.57
CA THR A 137 19.35 -2.96 25.76
C THR A 137 20.03 -4.36 25.59
N VAL A 138 21.09 -4.65 26.39
CA VAL A 138 21.51 -5.97 26.95
C VAL A 138 22.72 -6.72 26.33
N LYS A 139 23.84 -6.57 27.05
CA LYS A 139 24.79 -7.56 27.62
C LYS A 139 25.07 -8.91 26.92
N ASN A 140 26.36 -9.27 26.74
CA ASN A 140 27.14 -10.14 27.67
C ASN A 140 28.46 -10.67 27.06
N ASN A 141 29.52 -10.57 27.87
CA ASN A 141 30.57 -11.57 28.18
C ASN A 141 31.68 -11.95 27.17
N SER A 142 32.87 -11.39 27.46
CA SER A 142 34.11 -12.09 27.87
C SER A 142 34.46 -13.47 27.29
N SER A 143 35.67 -13.60 26.73
CA SER A 143 36.82 -14.27 27.39
C SER A 143 38.00 -14.56 26.45
N LYS A 144 39.18 -14.08 26.87
CA LYS A 144 40.52 -14.74 26.94
C LYS A 144 40.98 -15.64 25.79
N ALA A 145 42.13 -15.33 25.17
CA ALA A 145 43.48 -15.93 25.41
C ALA A 145 43.95 -16.55 24.07
N ASN A 146 45.21 -16.59 23.62
CA ASN A 146 46.53 -16.16 24.10
C ASN A 146 47.54 -16.45 22.95
N ILE A 147 48.79 -15.96 23.10
CA ILE A 147 50.06 -16.48 22.55
C ILE A 147 50.64 -15.83 21.25
N GLN A 148 51.69 -15.06 21.52
CA GLN A 148 52.83 -14.48 20.75
C GLN A 148 53.87 -15.59 20.35
N PRO A 149 55.18 -15.39 19.97
CA PRO A 149 56.02 -14.17 19.83
C PRO A 149 57.02 -14.18 18.63
N TYR A 150 57.92 -13.18 18.66
CA TYR A 150 59.29 -13.03 18.10
C TYR A 150 59.43 -12.12 16.86
N SER A 151 60.37 -11.16 16.75
CA SER A 151 61.27 -10.39 17.65
C SER A 151 62.09 -9.40 16.79
N THR A 152 62.88 -8.54 17.46
CA THR A 152 63.97 -7.60 17.04
C THR A 152 63.55 -6.13 16.86
N VAL A 153 63.73 -5.19 17.83
CA VAL A 153 64.98 -4.58 18.43
C VAL A 153 65.69 -3.70 17.39
N ASP A 154 66.04 -2.41 17.55
CA ASP A 154 65.96 -1.39 18.61
C ASP A 154 66.17 0.01 17.98
N THR A 155 65.56 1.07 18.52
CA THR A 155 66.26 2.34 18.79
C THR A 155 65.43 3.22 19.74
N ILE A 156 66.03 3.50 20.89
CA ILE A 156 65.50 4.33 21.98
C ILE A 156 65.79 5.81 21.69
N SER A 157 64.81 6.69 21.87
CA SER A 157 65.04 7.99 22.54
C SER A 157 63.73 8.72 22.91
N VAL A 158 63.57 8.82 24.24
CA VAL A 158 62.93 9.89 25.01
C VAL A 158 61.40 10.00 24.98
N GLU A 159 60.79 9.39 26.00
CA GLU A 159 59.56 9.87 26.61
C GLU A 159 59.75 11.31 27.12
N THR A 160 58.88 12.22 26.67
CA THR A 160 58.53 13.41 27.43
C THR A 160 57.12 13.18 27.99
N VAL A 161 57.08 12.72 29.23
CA VAL A 161 55.89 12.81 30.07
C VAL A 161 55.80 14.26 30.54
N ASN A 162 54.74 14.96 30.14
CA ASN A 162 54.16 15.96 31.02
C ASN A 162 52.65 16.03 30.83
N ASP A 163 51.97 16.00 31.96
CA ASP A 163 50.58 15.65 32.16
C ASP A 163 49.58 16.68 31.62
N LYS A 164 48.43 16.17 31.13
CA LYS A 164 47.12 16.30 31.81
C LYS A 164 45.96 15.85 30.91
N THR A 165 45.29 14.78 31.38
CA THR A 165 43.85 14.50 31.24
C THR A 165 43.20 14.69 29.86
N GLY A 166 42.97 13.56 29.18
CA GLY A 166 42.08 13.50 28.02
C GLY A 166 41.83 12.05 27.60
N VAL A 167 40.90 11.39 28.27
CA VAL A 167 40.49 10.00 28.03
C VAL A 167 39.76 9.92 26.69
N LEU A 168 40.46 9.67 25.58
CA LEU A 168 39.81 9.27 24.33
C LEU A 168 40.62 8.17 23.61
N PRO A 169 40.02 6.98 23.39
CA PRO A 169 40.70 5.88 22.72
C PRO A 169 40.85 6.14 21.21
N ARG A 170 42.03 5.80 20.65
CA ARG A 170 42.38 5.89 19.21
C ARG A 170 41.44 5.15 18.24
N SER A 171 40.45 4.39 18.72
CA SER A 171 39.44 3.69 17.90
C SER A 171 38.34 4.61 17.37
N ILE A 172 38.03 5.71 18.06
CA ILE A 172 37.00 6.68 17.66
C ILE A 172 37.42 7.41 16.37
N GLY A 173 38.71 7.72 16.22
CA GLY A 173 39.25 8.36 15.02
C GLY A 173 39.10 7.50 13.75
N ARG A 174 39.12 6.16 13.86
CA ARG A 174 38.89 5.27 12.71
C ARG A 174 37.43 5.24 12.27
N THR A 175 36.49 5.29 13.22
CA THR A 175 35.05 5.36 12.94
C THR A 175 34.68 6.74 12.38
N ILE A 176 35.24 7.83 12.90
CA ILE A 176 35.02 9.19 12.38
C ILE A 176 35.62 9.35 10.97
N ASN A 177 36.81 8.79 10.71
CA ASN A 177 37.39 8.87 9.36
C ASN A 177 36.63 7.97 8.36
N LYS A 178 36.01 6.88 8.82
CA LYS A 178 35.09 6.06 8.02
C LYS A 178 33.78 6.82 7.72
N ILE A 179 33.22 7.51 8.71
CA ILE A 179 32.04 8.39 8.56
C ILE A 179 32.35 9.56 7.62
N LYS A 180 33.48 10.26 7.77
CA LYS A 180 33.92 11.34 6.86
C LYS A 180 34.13 10.83 5.43
N ASN A 181 34.65 9.61 5.27
CA ASN A 181 34.74 8.94 3.96
C ASN A 181 33.37 8.43 3.46
N ASP A 182 32.38 8.25 4.34
CA ASP A 182 30.98 7.93 4.01
C ASP A 182 30.17 9.15 3.59
N PHE A 183 30.54 10.35 4.04
CA PHE A 183 30.00 11.67 3.64
C PHE A 183 30.84 12.36 2.55
N SER A 184 31.34 11.60 1.56
CA SER A 184 31.95 12.20 0.37
C SER A 184 30.86 12.58 -0.65
N PRO A 185 31.04 13.66 -1.44
CA PRO A 185 30.01 14.15 -2.38
C PRO A 185 29.54 13.10 -3.40
N ASN A 186 30.37 12.11 -3.71
CA ASN A 186 30.01 10.98 -4.57
C ASN A 186 29.05 9.97 -3.91
N LYS A 187 29.10 9.81 -2.58
CA LYS A 187 28.21 8.92 -1.82
C LYS A 187 26.84 9.54 -1.57
N GLU A 188 26.75 10.86 -1.42
CA GLU A 188 25.45 11.56 -1.39
C GLU A 188 24.68 11.34 -2.70
N GLN A 189 25.37 11.47 -3.84
CA GLN A 189 24.80 11.16 -5.14
C GLN A 189 24.38 9.68 -5.26
N GLU A 190 25.16 8.75 -4.69
CA GLU A 190 24.81 7.33 -4.66
C GLU A 190 23.54 7.06 -3.82
N VAL A 191 23.40 7.71 -2.66
CA VAL A 191 22.20 7.60 -1.81
C VAL A 191 20.98 8.14 -2.54
N ILE A 192 21.08 9.30 -3.19
CA ILE A 192 19.99 9.88 -3.98
C ILE A 192 19.62 8.95 -5.15
N ARG A 193 20.60 8.34 -5.83
CA ARG A 193 20.35 7.38 -6.91
C ARG A 193 19.69 6.11 -6.40
N LYS A 194 20.14 5.56 -5.27
CA LYS A 194 19.51 4.39 -4.61
C LYS A 194 18.07 4.69 -4.19
N PHE A 195 17.82 5.85 -3.61
CA PHE A 195 16.47 6.27 -3.23
C PHE A 195 15.55 6.42 -4.45
N ARG A 196 16.00 7.09 -5.51
CA ARG A 196 15.24 7.22 -6.77
C ARG A 196 14.98 5.85 -7.42
N SER A 197 15.99 4.98 -7.45
CA SER A 197 15.85 3.62 -7.98
C SER A 197 14.88 2.78 -7.16
N SER A 198 14.96 2.82 -5.83
CA SER A 198 14.04 2.10 -4.93
C SER A 198 12.61 2.59 -5.13
N ARG A 199 12.37 3.91 -5.19
CA ARG A 199 11.06 4.48 -5.48
C ARG A 199 10.51 4.01 -6.83
N ALA A 200 11.33 4.03 -7.88
CA ALA A 200 10.92 3.57 -9.20
C ALA A 200 10.59 2.07 -9.22
N LYS A 201 11.36 1.22 -8.53
CA LYS A 201 11.06 -0.20 -8.35
C LYS A 201 9.72 -0.39 -7.65
N THR A 202 9.50 0.29 -6.52
CA THR A 202 8.24 0.22 -5.75
C THR A 202 7.04 0.64 -6.59
N THR A 203 7.12 1.78 -7.29
CA THR A 203 6.03 2.24 -8.16
C THR A 203 5.73 1.25 -9.28
N THR A 204 6.77 0.68 -9.90
CA THR A 204 6.62 -0.31 -10.97
C THR A 204 6.02 -1.62 -10.44
N ALA A 205 6.51 -2.13 -9.31
CA ALA A 205 6.00 -3.34 -8.67
C ALA A 205 4.53 -3.19 -8.26
N VAL A 206 4.18 -2.08 -7.60
CA VAL A 206 2.81 -1.79 -7.20
C VAL A 206 1.89 -1.67 -8.43
N ARG A 207 2.29 -0.90 -9.44
CA ARG A 207 1.52 -0.78 -10.69
C ARG A 207 1.34 -2.14 -11.37
N PHE A 208 2.36 -2.98 -11.37
CA PHE A 208 2.29 -4.29 -11.98
C PHE A 208 1.33 -5.21 -11.22
N VAL A 209 1.35 -5.22 -9.88
CA VAL A 209 0.36 -5.95 -9.07
C VAL A 209 -1.07 -5.48 -9.38
N PHE A 210 -1.31 -4.17 -9.46
CA PHE A 210 -2.61 -3.64 -9.88
C PHE A 210 -2.99 -4.09 -11.29
N THR A 211 -2.05 -4.09 -12.23
CA THR A 211 -2.29 -4.55 -13.61
C THR A 211 -2.64 -6.03 -13.64
N LEU A 212 -1.94 -6.85 -12.86
CA LEU A 212 -2.13 -8.29 -12.77
C LEU A 212 -3.53 -8.67 -12.26
N ILE A 213 -4.11 -7.86 -11.38
CA ILE A 213 -5.46 -8.05 -10.82
C ILE A 213 -6.52 -7.42 -11.72
N LEU A 214 -6.29 -6.17 -12.14
CA LEU A 214 -7.30 -5.37 -12.81
C LEU A 214 -7.56 -5.83 -14.25
N VAL A 215 -6.52 -6.21 -14.99
CA VAL A 215 -6.66 -6.59 -16.41
C VAL A 215 -7.53 -7.83 -16.59
N PRO A 216 -7.28 -8.97 -15.91
CA PRO A 216 -8.16 -10.13 -16.02
C PRO A 216 -9.59 -9.83 -15.60
N LEU A 217 -9.78 -9.08 -14.50
CA LEU A 217 -11.10 -8.74 -13.98
C LEU A 217 -11.90 -7.85 -14.95
N LEU A 218 -11.25 -6.85 -15.55
CA LEU A 218 -11.87 -6.02 -16.58
C LEU A 218 -12.22 -6.85 -17.82
N ILE A 219 -11.35 -7.77 -18.24
CA ILE A 219 -11.61 -8.64 -19.39
C ILE A 219 -12.75 -9.60 -19.09
N GLN A 220 -12.83 -10.17 -17.89
CA GLN A 220 -13.97 -10.99 -17.46
C GLN A 220 -15.27 -10.20 -17.56
N LEU A 221 -15.31 -9.00 -16.96
CA LEU A 221 -16.52 -8.16 -16.92
C LEU A 221 -16.96 -7.70 -18.32
N LEU A 222 -16.01 -7.19 -19.11
CA LEU A 222 -16.30 -6.67 -20.45
C LEU A 222 -16.66 -7.80 -21.42
N SER A 223 -15.91 -8.90 -21.41
CA SER A 223 -16.19 -10.03 -22.30
C SER A 223 -17.52 -10.69 -21.98
N LYS A 224 -17.85 -10.90 -20.70
CA LYS A 224 -19.15 -11.43 -20.29
C LYS A 224 -20.29 -10.57 -20.81
N ASN A 225 -20.24 -9.26 -20.56
CA ASN A 225 -21.39 -8.38 -20.80
C ASN A 225 -21.52 -7.94 -22.26
N LEU A 226 -20.40 -7.70 -22.96
CA LEU A 226 -20.41 -7.12 -24.31
C LEU A 226 -20.35 -8.16 -25.43
N LEU A 227 -19.70 -9.30 -25.19
CA LEU A 227 -19.47 -10.31 -26.23
C LEU A 227 -20.22 -11.61 -25.93
N ILE A 228 -19.96 -12.23 -24.79
CA ILE A 228 -20.37 -13.61 -24.54
C ILE A 228 -21.87 -13.71 -24.26
N SER A 229 -22.40 -12.95 -23.30
CA SER A 229 -23.83 -13.00 -22.96
C SER A 229 -24.76 -12.77 -24.17
N PRO A 230 -24.53 -11.76 -25.05
CA PRO A 230 -25.37 -11.59 -26.23
C PRO A 230 -25.20 -12.74 -27.24
N ILE A 231 -24.01 -13.34 -27.38
CA ILE A 231 -23.79 -14.51 -28.24
C ILE A 231 -24.54 -15.72 -27.68
N VAL A 232 -24.38 -16.03 -26.39
CA VAL A 232 -25.02 -17.17 -25.72
C VAL A 232 -26.54 -17.03 -25.81
N ASN A 233 -27.09 -15.84 -25.56
CA ASN A 233 -28.52 -15.60 -25.68
C ASN A 233 -29.03 -15.81 -27.11
N ARG A 234 -28.30 -15.36 -28.14
CA ARG A 234 -28.72 -15.55 -29.55
C ARG A 234 -28.66 -17.03 -29.96
N VAL A 235 -27.55 -17.71 -29.67
CA VAL A 235 -27.34 -19.11 -30.07
C VAL A 235 -28.31 -20.06 -29.34
N ARG A 236 -28.64 -19.77 -28.08
CA ARG A 236 -29.51 -20.65 -27.29
C ARG A 236 -31.00 -20.36 -27.41
N VAL A 237 -31.40 -19.21 -27.96
CA VAL A 237 -32.82 -18.96 -28.31
C VAL A 237 -33.32 -19.95 -29.36
N GLU A 238 -32.44 -20.40 -30.26
CA GLU A 238 -32.79 -21.38 -31.31
C GLU A 238 -32.90 -22.83 -30.77
N ASN A 239 -32.36 -23.12 -29.58
CA ASN A 239 -32.27 -24.46 -29.02
C ASN A 239 -32.93 -24.57 -27.63
N ILE A 240 -34.26 -24.56 -27.61
CA ILE A 240 -35.11 -24.71 -26.42
C ILE A 240 -34.85 -26.01 -25.60
N PRO A 241 -34.49 -27.20 -26.16
CA PRO A 241 -34.40 -28.43 -25.34
C PRO A 241 -33.25 -28.46 -24.32
N GLN A 242 -32.33 -27.49 -24.32
CA GLN A 242 -31.24 -27.37 -23.32
C GLN A 242 -31.51 -26.28 -22.26
N LEU A 243 -32.76 -26.18 -21.81
CA LEU A 243 -33.20 -25.26 -20.77
C LEU A 243 -32.33 -25.36 -19.50
N PHE A 244 -32.07 -26.58 -19.06
CA PHE A 244 -31.27 -26.89 -17.87
C PHE A 244 -29.88 -27.38 -18.28
N LEU A 245 -28.84 -26.89 -17.60
CA LEU A 245 -27.45 -27.34 -17.84
C LEU A 245 -27.22 -28.77 -17.35
N HIS A 246 -27.85 -29.13 -16.23
CA HIS A 246 -27.66 -30.39 -15.53
C HIS A 246 -28.96 -30.82 -14.83
N SER A 247 -29.04 -32.09 -14.41
CA SER A 247 -30.24 -32.71 -13.83
C SER A 247 -30.69 -32.03 -12.54
N GLU A 248 -29.75 -31.56 -11.74
CA GLU A 248 -30.02 -30.94 -10.44
C GLU A 248 -30.71 -29.58 -10.63
N MET A 249 -30.37 -28.82 -11.68
CA MET A 249 -31.09 -27.59 -12.03
C MET A 249 -32.54 -27.87 -12.39
N LYS A 250 -32.80 -28.97 -13.10
CA LYS A 250 -34.16 -29.42 -13.41
C LYS A 250 -34.89 -29.87 -12.14
N GLU A 251 -34.21 -30.58 -11.25
CA GLU A 251 -34.78 -31.01 -9.98
C GLU A 251 -35.14 -29.82 -9.09
N SER A 252 -34.27 -28.82 -8.96
CA SER A 252 -34.57 -27.58 -8.24
C SER A 252 -35.77 -26.84 -8.86
N ALA A 253 -35.81 -26.71 -10.19
CA ALA A 253 -36.95 -26.08 -10.86
C ALA A 253 -38.27 -26.84 -10.67
N LEU A 254 -38.22 -28.18 -10.62
CA LEU A 254 -39.38 -29.01 -10.33
C LEU A 254 -39.82 -28.88 -8.87
N ARG A 255 -38.89 -28.83 -7.91
CA ARG A 255 -39.19 -28.58 -6.51
C ARG A 255 -39.84 -27.20 -6.31
N ASP A 256 -39.33 -26.17 -7.01
CA ASP A 256 -39.90 -24.82 -6.97
C ASP A 256 -41.35 -24.81 -7.52
N LEU A 257 -41.61 -25.58 -8.58
CA LEU A 257 -42.95 -25.69 -9.16
C LEU A 257 -43.90 -26.49 -8.27
N GLN A 258 -43.43 -27.61 -7.71
CA GLN A 258 -44.18 -28.46 -6.79
C GLN A 258 -44.56 -27.69 -5.53
N GLY A 259 -43.63 -26.94 -4.93
CA GLY A 259 -43.90 -26.13 -3.75
C GLY A 259 -45.03 -25.11 -4.00
N PHE A 260 -45.04 -24.47 -5.17
CA PHE A 260 -46.11 -23.55 -5.56
C PHE A 260 -47.46 -24.24 -5.79
N GLU A 261 -47.46 -25.40 -6.45
CA GLU A 261 -48.68 -26.17 -6.66
C GLU A 261 -49.27 -26.67 -5.33
N GLU A 262 -48.42 -27.16 -4.43
CA GLU A 262 -48.80 -27.58 -3.08
C GLU A 262 -49.35 -26.42 -2.25
N GLU A 263 -48.70 -25.24 -2.30
CA GLU A 263 -49.14 -24.02 -1.63
C GLU A 263 -50.55 -23.60 -2.09
N ILE A 264 -50.78 -23.50 -3.40
CA ILE A 264 -52.09 -23.10 -3.94
C ILE A 264 -53.18 -24.13 -3.61
N LYS A 265 -52.88 -25.42 -3.71
CA LYS A 265 -53.83 -26.48 -3.34
C LYS A 265 -54.17 -26.43 -1.86
N PHE A 266 -53.16 -26.22 -1.01
CA PHE A 266 -53.34 -26.10 0.42
C PHE A 266 -54.24 -24.92 0.76
N ASP A 267 -53.95 -23.72 0.23
CA ASP A 267 -54.74 -22.50 0.43
C ASP A 267 -56.21 -22.67 0.00
N ASN A 268 -56.45 -23.41 -1.08
CA ASN A 268 -57.79 -23.73 -1.55
C ASN A 268 -58.56 -24.64 -0.57
N ILE A 269 -57.87 -25.62 0.03
CA ILE A 269 -58.47 -26.55 1.02
C ILE A 269 -58.87 -25.81 2.30
N ILE A 270 -58.04 -24.85 2.74
CA ILE A 270 -58.26 -24.12 4.00
C ILE A 270 -59.15 -22.87 3.87
N ASN A 271 -59.72 -22.62 2.68
CA ASN A 271 -60.63 -21.50 2.38
C ASN A 271 -60.06 -20.11 2.77
N LEU A 272 -58.74 -19.93 2.72
CA LEU A 272 -58.12 -18.61 2.94
C LEU A 272 -58.39 -17.63 1.78
N ALA A 273 -58.91 -18.12 0.66
CA ALA A 273 -59.29 -17.38 -0.53
C ALA A 273 -60.59 -17.95 -1.14
N PRO A 274 -61.28 -17.23 -2.06
CA PRO A 274 -62.41 -17.79 -2.81
C PRO A 274 -62.00 -19.12 -3.46
N PRO A 275 -62.82 -20.18 -3.37
CA PRO A 275 -62.45 -21.49 -3.88
C PRO A 275 -62.12 -21.40 -5.37
N MET A 276 -60.89 -21.78 -5.71
CA MET A 276 -60.43 -21.81 -7.09
C MET A 276 -60.87 -23.11 -7.74
N SER A 277 -61.38 -23.04 -8.97
CA SER A 277 -61.64 -24.25 -9.74
C SER A 277 -60.33 -24.91 -10.16
N GLU A 278 -60.38 -26.21 -10.47
CA GLU A 278 -59.20 -26.96 -10.91
C GLU A 278 -58.58 -26.36 -12.18
N GLU A 279 -59.40 -25.82 -13.10
CA GLU A 279 -58.92 -25.17 -14.32
C GLU A 279 -58.10 -23.90 -14.00
N VAL A 280 -58.53 -23.10 -13.02
CA VAL A 280 -57.82 -21.89 -12.60
C VAL A 280 -56.49 -22.23 -11.93
N ILE A 281 -56.44 -23.33 -11.18
CA ILE A 281 -55.19 -23.83 -10.58
C ILE A 281 -54.24 -24.28 -11.67
N GLU A 282 -54.70 -25.07 -12.65
CA GLU A 282 -53.88 -25.54 -13.77
C GLU A 282 -53.31 -24.37 -14.58
N GLU A 283 -54.12 -23.34 -14.85
CA GLU A 283 -53.66 -22.13 -15.55
C GLU A 283 -52.55 -21.41 -14.78
N ARG A 284 -52.70 -21.24 -13.46
CA ARG A 284 -51.67 -20.62 -12.62
C ARG A 284 -50.39 -21.46 -12.56
N VAL A 285 -50.50 -22.77 -12.45
CA VAL A 285 -49.36 -23.68 -12.46
C VAL A 285 -48.62 -23.61 -13.79
N LYS A 286 -49.34 -23.57 -14.93
CA LYS A 286 -48.73 -23.35 -16.26
C LYS A 286 -48.01 -22.02 -16.36
N TYR A 287 -48.62 -20.95 -15.88
CA TYR A 287 -48.00 -19.62 -15.85
C TYR A 287 -46.72 -19.64 -15.00
N ARG A 288 -46.77 -20.22 -13.80
CA ARG A 288 -45.62 -20.34 -12.91
C ARG A 288 -44.51 -21.21 -13.51
N ALA A 289 -44.86 -22.31 -14.18
CA ALA A 289 -43.91 -23.16 -14.87
C ALA A 289 -43.15 -22.39 -15.96
N ALA A 290 -43.83 -21.53 -16.72
CA ALA A 290 -43.20 -20.68 -17.73
C ALA A 290 -42.27 -19.62 -17.11
N GLU A 291 -42.64 -19.06 -15.95
CA GLU A 291 -41.80 -18.12 -15.20
C GLU A 291 -40.53 -18.80 -14.67
N ILE A 292 -40.66 -19.96 -14.03
CA ILE A 292 -39.55 -20.77 -13.53
C ILE A 292 -38.63 -21.18 -14.70
N ALA A 293 -39.21 -21.64 -15.82
CA ALA A 293 -38.44 -21.96 -17.01
C ALA A 293 -37.60 -20.76 -17.47
N LYS A 294 -38.19 -19.56 -17.55
CA LYS A 294 -37.47 -18.34 -17.94
C LYS A 294 -36.34 -17.99 -16.96
N GLU A 295 -36.58 -18.13 -15.66
CA GLU A 295 -35.57 -17.87 -14.62
C GLU A 295 -34.38 -18.83 -14.75
N TYR A 296 -34.64 -20.13 -14.83
CA TYR A 296 -33.58 -21.14 -14.96
C TYR A 296 -32.86 -21.06 -16.32
N TRP A 297 -33.55 -20.62 -17.38
CA TRP A 297 -32.92 -20.30 -18.66
C TRP A 297 -31.90 -19.16 -18.52
N GLN A 298 -32.26 -18.09 -17.80
CA GLN A 298 -31.36 -16.97 -17.54
C GLN A 298 -30.16 -17.39 -16.66
N LYS A 299 -30.39 -18.19 -15.62
CA LYS A 299 -29.33 -18.75 -14.77
C LYS A 299 -28.37 -19.60 -15.61
N SER A 300 -28.90 -20.49 -16.44
CA SER A 300 -28.16 -21.35 -17.37
C SER A 300 -27.31 -20.53 -18.37
N ASN A 301 -27.86 -19.47 -18.95
CA ASN A 301 -27.13 -18.59 -19.86
C ASN A 301 -26.05 -17.78 -19.16
N SER A 302 -26.33 -17.26 -17.95
CA SER A 302 -25.34 -16.54 -17.17
C SER A 302 -24.16 -17.45 -16.79
N ALA A 303 -24.44 -18.69 -16.38
CA ALA A 303 -23.43 -19.68 -16.03
C ALA A 303 -22.50 -20.02 -17.20
N ILE A 304 -23.06 -20.33 -18.37
CA ILE A 304 -22.22 -20.53 -19.58
C ILE A 304 -21.42 -19.27 -19.90
N SER A 305 -22.04 -18.10 -19.79
CA SER A 305 -21.37 -16.84 -20.08
C SER A 305 -20.21 -16.56 -19.12
N ASN A 306 -20.36 -16.94 -17.85
CA ASN A 306 -19.31 -16.88 -16.84
C ASN A 306 -18.11 -17.76 -17.23
N VAL A 307 -18.35 -19.03 -17.57
CA VAL A 307 -17.27 -19.97 -17.94
C VAL A 307 -16.42 -19.43 -19.09
N PHE A 308 -17.04 -18.95 -20.17
CA PHE A 308 -16.29 -18.40 -21.29
C PHE A 308 -15.58 -17.08 -20.94
N ALA A 309 -16.17 -16.25 -20.09
CA ALA A 309 -15.57 -14.99 -19.67
C ALA A 309 -14.34 -15.25 -18.79
N ASP A 310 -14.42 -16.25 -17.93
CA ASP A 310 -13.32 -16.70 -17.08
C ASP A 310 -12.18 -17.28 -17.90
N LEU A 311 -12.47 -18.03 -18.97
CA LEU A 311 -11.45 -18.52 -19.91
C LEU A 311 -10.71 -17.39 -20.61
N LEU A 312 -11.42 -16.33 -21.03
CA LEU A 312 -10.78 -15.14 -21.60
C LEU A 312 -9.97 -14.35 -20.57
N ALA A 313 -10.49 -14.22 -19.35
CA ALA A 313 -9.78 -13.59 -18.24
C ALA A 313 -8.49 -14.35 -17.89
N LEU A 314 -8.54 -15.69 -17.88
CA LEU A 314 -7.38 -16.55 -17.69
C LEU A 314 -6.37 -16.39 -18.82
N GLY A 315 -6.83 -16.38 -20.08
CA GLY A 315 -5.98 -16.12 -21.24
C GLY A 315 -5.28 -14.76 -21.15
N ALA A 316 -6.01 -13.73 -20.70
CA ALA A 316 -5.45 -12.40 -20.49
C ALA A 316 -4.45 -12.34 -19.33
N PHE A 317 -4.74 -13.03 -18.22
CA PHE A 317 -3.82 -13.16 -17.11
C PHE A 317 -2.49 -13.79 -17.56
N ILE A 318 -2.57 -14.90 -18.30
CA ILE A 318 -1.40 -15.56 -18.88
C ILE A 318 -0.67 -14.60 -19.83
N LEU A 319 -1.38 -13.89 -20.69
CA LEU A 319 -0.78 -12.91 -21.60
C LEU A 319 -0.03 -11.80 -20.84
N VAL A 320 -0.62 -11.25 -19.77
CA VAL A 320 0.03 -10.25 -18.91
C VAL A 320 1.32 -10.82 -18.30
N LEU A 321 1.30 -12.06 -17.82
CA LEU A 321 2.50 -12.72 -17.28
C LEU A 321 3.59 -12.95 -18.35
N LEU A 322 3.21 -13.31 -19.57
CA LEU A 322 4.15 -13.54 -20.67
C LEU A 322 4.78 -12.26 -21.18
N VAL A 323 4.02 -11.16 -21.25
CA VAL A 323 4.50 -9.85 -21.73
C VAL A 323 5.33 -9.13 -20.65
N SER A 324 4.94 -9.25 -19.38
CA SER A 324 5.51 -8.43 -18.30
C SER A 324 6.70 -9.07 -17.58
N ARG A 325 7.58 -9.78 -18.31
CA ARG A 325 8.72 -10.50 -17.73
C ARG A 325 9.65 -9.60 -16.92
N ARG A 326 9.87 -8.37 -17.40
CA ARG A 326 10.73 -7.38 -16.72
C ARG A 326 10.11 -6.93 -15.40
N GLU A 327 8.82 -6.63 -15.41
CA GLU A 327 8.06 -6.22 -14.24
C GLU A 327 8.01 -7.33 -13.20
N ILE A 328 7.91 -8.60 -13.62
CA ILE A 328 8.00 -9.77 -12.73
C ILE A 328 9.37 -9.81 -12.03
N THR A 329 10.47 -9.58 -12.75
CA THR A 329 11.81 -9.51 -12.13
C THR A 329 11.92 -8.36 -11.14
N ILE A 330 11.36 -7.19 -11.47
CA ILE A 330 11.33 -6.03 -10.56
C ILE A 330 10.49 -6.34 -9.32
N LEU A 331 9.31 -6.95 -9.49
CA LEU A 331 8.45 -7.38 -8.39
C LEU A 331 9.15 -8.40 -7.51
N LYS A 332 9.86 -9.37 -8.09
CA LYS A 332 10.67 -10.34 -7.34
C LYS A 332 11.75 -9.63 -6.52
N SER A 333 12.53 -8.74 -7.13
CA SER A 333 13.55 -7.96 -6.41
C SER A 333 12.95 -7.13 -5.28
N PHE A 334 11.77 -6.54 -5.49
CA PHE A 334 11.06 -5.78 -4.47
C PHE A 334 10.57 -6.68 -3.32
N MET A 335 10.01 -7.85 -3.64
CA MET A 335 9.61 -8.84 -2.64
C MET A 335 10.81 -9.38 -1.86
N ASP A 336 11.94 -9.63 -2.53
CA ASP A 336 13.19 -10.02 -1.89
C ASP A 336 13.66 -8.92 -0.91
N GLU A 337 13.66 -7.65 -1.32
CA GLU A 337 14.00 -6.50 -0.45
C GLU A 337 13.09 -6.41 0.79
N ILE A 338 11.77 -6.65 0.64
CA ILE A 338 10.83 -6.69 1.77
C ILE A 338 11.15 -7.87 2.68
N VAL A 339 11.20 -9.09 2.14
CA VAL A 339 11.32 -10.32 2.94
C VAL A 339 12.66 -10.35 3.67
N TYR A 340 13.76 -10.01 3.01
CA TYR A 340 15.08 -9.98 3.64
C TYR A 340 15.30 -8.74 4.52
N GLY A 341 14.55 -7.65 4.30
CA GLY A 341 14.58 -6.46 5.15
C GLY A 341 13.87 -6.65 6.50
N LEU A 342 13.04 -7.67 6.66
CA LEU A 342 12.36 -7.99 7.91
C LEU A 342 13.29 -8.68 8.92
N SER A 343 13.01 -8.53 10.22
CA SER A 343 13.65 -9.34 11.26
C SER A 343 13.23 -10.81 11.16
N ASP A 344 14.07 -11.72 11.65
CA ASP A 344 13.77 -13.16 11.64
C ASP A 344 12.50 -13.51 12.42
N SER A 345 12.21 -12.79 13.51
CA SER A 345 10.95 -12.92 14.27
C SER A 345 9.74 -12.42 13.48
N ALA A 346 9.85 -11.30 12.75
CA ALA A 346 8.76 -10.77 11.92
C ALA A 346 8.44 -11.68 10.74
N LYS A 347 9.47 -12.28 10.11
CA LYS A 347 9.29 -13.29 9.06
C LYS A 347 8.49 -14.49 9.58
N ALA A 348 8.88 -15.04 10.73
CA ALA A 348 8.17 -16.15 11.36
C ALA A 348 6.72 -15.78 11.71
N PHE A 349 6.50 -14.60 12.29
CA PHE A 349 5.17 -14.12 12.65
C PHE A 349 4.25 -13.95 11.44
N ILE A 350 4.71 -13.31 10.36
CA ILE A 350 3.90 -13.13 9.13
C ILE A 350 3.53 -14.48 8.52
N ILE A 351 4.46 -15.43 8.54
CA ILE A 351 4.22 -16.78 8.05
C ILE A 351 3.12 -17.46 8.89
N ILE A 352 3.25 -17.49 10.22
CA ILE A 352 2.24 -18.10 11.13
C ILE A 352 0.87 -17.45 10.94
N LEU A 353 0.82 -16.11 10.95
CA LEU A 353 -0.42 -15.35 10.81
C LEU A 353 -1.14 -15.70 9.49
N PHE A 354 -0.40 -15.76 8.38
CA PHE A 354 -0.97 -16.09 7.09
C PHE A 354 -1.49 -17.53 7.06
N THR A 355 -0.75 -18.48 7.62
CA THR A 355 -1.18 -19.88 7.63
C THR A 355 -2.40 -20.12 8.50
N ASP A 356 -2.46 -19.50 9.67
CA ASP A 356 -3.59 -19.69 10.58
C ASP A 356 -4.89 -19.10 10.03
N ILE A 357 -4.81 -17.96 9.31
CA ILE A 357 -5.98 -17.31 8.70
C ILE A 357 -6.54 -18.13 7.53
N PHE A 358 -5.67 -18.56 6.60
CA PHE A 358 -6.12 -19.17 5.34
C PHE A 358 -6.26 -20.68 5.39
N VAL A 359 -5.49 -21.34 6.25
CA VAL A 359 -5.34 -22.79 6.25
C VAL A 359 -5.79 -23.43 7.58
N GLY A 360 -5.86 -22.63 8.66
CA GLY A 360 -6.28 -23.10 9.97
C GLY A 360 -7.77 -23.45 10.08
N PHE A 361 -8.12 -24.11 11.19
CA PHE A 361 -9.46 -24.58 11.56
C PHE A 361 -10.52 -23.47 11.70
N HIS A 362 -10.14 -22.20 11.55
CA HIS A 362 -11.06 -21.05 11.57
C HIS A 362 -11.61 -20.68 10.19
N SER A 363 -11.08 -21.29 9.13
CA SER A 363 -11.52 -21.08 7.75
C SER A 363 -12.74 -21.91 7.23
N PRO A 364 -13.35 -22.89 7.94
CA PRO A 364 -14.42 -23.72 7.36
C PRO A 364 -15.58 -22.92 6.72
N PRO A 365 -16.15 -21.89 7.38
CA PRO A 365 -17.18 -21.07 6.75
C PRO A 365 -16.67 -20.27 5.55
N GLY A 366 -15.37 -19.88 5.57
CA GLY A 366 -14.73 -19.20 4.45
C GLY A 366 -14.60 -20.09 3.22
N TRP A 367 -14.25 -21.36 3.42
CA TRP A 367 -14.21 -22.36 2.35
C TRP A 367 -15.60 -22.70 1.81
N GLU A 368 -16.61 -22.75 2.68
CA GLU A 368 -18.02 -22.94 2.26
C GLU A 368 -18.47 -21.83 1.31
N VAL A 369 -18.35 -20.57 1.74
CA VAL A 369 -18.73 -19.41 0.92
C VAL A 369 -17.94 -19.35 -0.39
N LEU A 370 -16.65 -19.71 -0.37
CA LEU A 370 -15.81 -19.73 -1.57
C LEU A 370 -16.25 -20.81 -2.56
N LEU A 371 -16.49 -22.03 -2.08
CA LEU A 371 -16.87 -23.16 -2.93
C LEU A 371 -18.31 -23.02 -3.45
N GLU A 372 -19.24 -22.59 -2.61
CA GLU A 372 -20.62 -22.32 -3.00
C GLU A 372 -20.66 -21.15 -3.99
N GLY A 373 -19.91 -20.08 -3.74
CA GLY A 373 -19.78 -18.96 -4.67
C GLY A 373 -19.22 -19.39 -6.02
N PHE A 374 -18.21 -20.26 -6.04
CA PHE A 374 -17.62 -20.79 -7.27
C PHE A 374 -18.57 -21.72 -8.03
N ALA A 375 -19.25 -22.63 -7.34
CA ALA A 375 -20.26 -23.52 -7.92
C ALA A 375 -21.40 -22.72 -8.56
N ASN A 376 -21.94 -21.74 -7.82
CA ASN A 376 -23.01 -20.86 -8.32
C ASN A 376 -22.54 -20.01 -9.52
N HIS A 377 -21.30 -19.53 -9.51
CA HIS A 377 -20.74 -18.79 -10.64
C HIS A 377 -20.59 -19.65 -11.90
N LEU A 378 -20.19 -20.92 -11.76
CA LEU A 378 -20.13 -21.87 -12.88
C LEU A 378 -21.50 -22.45 -13.28
N GLY A 379 -22.55 -22.20 -12.49
CA GLY A 379 -23.87 -22.83 -12.64
C GLY A 379 -23.82 -24.34 -12.45
N ILE A 380 -22.99 -24.79 -11.50
CA ILE A 380 -22.88 -26.17 -11.04
C ILE A 380 -23.65 -26.25 -9.72
N PRO A 381 -24.38 -27.34 -9.45
CA PRO A 381 -25.10 -27.46 -8.20
C PRO A 381 -24.10 -27.57 -7.04
N ALA A 382 -24.25 -26.71 -6.04
CA ALA A 382 -23.50 -26.80 -4.80
C ALA A 382 -23.93 -28.07 -4.05
N ASN A 383 -23.26 -29.18 -4.30
CA ASN A 383 -23.51 -30.41 -3.56
C ASN A 383 -22.87 -30.29 -2.17
N HIS A 384 -23.71 -30.04 -1.17
CA HIS A 384 -23.30 -29.88 0.21
C HIS A 384 -22.46 -31.06 0.74
N SER A 385 -22.70 -32.29 0.28
CA SER A 385 -21.88 -33.44 0.68
C SER A 385 -20.43 -33.34 0.18
N TYR A 386 -20.21 -32.89 -1.06
CA TYR A 386 -18.85 -32.67 -1.58
C TYR A 386 -18.19 -31.45 -0.94
N ILE A 387 -18.95 -30.37 -0.73
CA ILE A 387 -18.44 -29.16 -0.05
C ILE A 387 -18.00 -29.52 1.38
N PHE A 388 -18.82 -30.22 2.16
CA PHE A 388 -18.46 -30.63 3.51
C PHE A 388 -17.31 -31.64 3.54
N LEU A 389 -17.25 -32.59 2.58
CA LEU A 389 -16.10 -33.49 2.45
C LEU A 389 -14.81 -32.72 2.18
N PHE A 390 -14.85 -31.72 1.30
CA PHE A 390 -13.70 -30.87 1.00
C PHE A 390 -13.27 -30.09 2.24
N ILE A 391 -14.20 -29.41 2.90
CA ILE A 391 -13.94 -28.60 4.11
C ILE A 391 -13.38 -29.46 5.24
N ALA A 392 -13.81 -30.72 5.36
CA ALA A 392 -13.31 -31.64 6.38
C ALA A 392 -11.91 -32.19 6.09
N THR A 393 -11.48 -32.26 4.82
CA THR A 393 -10.24 -32.96 4.44
C THR A 393 -9.16 -32.01 3.92
N PHE A 394 -9.49 -31.14 2.98
CA PHE A 394 -8.51 -30.33 2.25
C PHE A 394 -7.81 -29.29 3.13
N PRO A 395 -8.52 -28.47 3.94
CA PRO A 395 -7.86 -27.51 4.83
C PRO A 395 -6.88 -28.18 5.81
N VAL A 396 -7.24 -29.33 6.37
CA VAL A 396 -6.40 -30.08 7.32
C VAL A 396 -5.12 -30.60 6.64
N ILE A 397 -5.24 -31.13 5.42
CA ILE A 397 -4.08 -31.58 4.64
C ILE A 397 -3.19 -30.39 4.27
N LEU A 398 -3.80 -29.30 3.79
CA LEU A 398 -3.07 -28.08 3.42
C LEU A 398 -2.34 -27.52 4.63
N ASP A 399 -2.95 -27.51 5.82
CA ASP A 399 -2.35 -27.04 7.08
C ASP A 399 -1.09 -27.84 7.41
N THR A 400 -1.21 -29.16 7.32
CA THR A 400 -0.09 -30.07 7.60
C THR A 400 1.06 -29.87 6.61
N ILE A 401 0.77 -29.77 5.30
CA ILE A 401 1.79 -29.57 4.26
C ILE A 401 2.48 -28.22 4.44
N VAL A 402 1.70 -27.17 4.70
CA VAL A 402 2.20 -25.81 4.84
C VAL A 402 3.06 -25.69 6.10
N LYS A 403 2.60 -26.21 7.25
CA LYS A 403 3.39 -26.27 8.50
C LYS A 403 4.70 -27.03 8.30
N TYR A 404 4.66 -28.19 7.63
CA TYR A 404 5.87 -28.96 7.31
C TYR A 404 6.83 -28.17 6.41
N TRP A 405 6.31 -27.53 5.36
CA TRP A 405 7.14 -26.76 4.43
C TRP A 405 7.79 -25.56 5.13
N ILE A 406 7.05 -24.86 6.00
CA ILE A 406 7.55 -23.76 6.82
C ILE A 406 8.64 -24.24 7.77
N PHE A 407 8.39 -25.31 8.52
CA PHE A 407 9.38 -25.88 9.44
C PHE A 407 10.67 -26.22 8.69
N ARG A 408 10.57 -26.88 7.53
CA ARG A 408 11.72 -27.26 6.70
C ARG A 408 12.44 -26.04 6.09
N TYR A 409 11.69 -25.01 5.69
CA TYR A 409 12.23 -23.80 5.07
C TYR A 409 12.97 -22.94 6.11
N LEU A 410 12.34 -22.66 7.25
CA LEU A 410 12.96 -21.90 8.35
C LEU A 410 14.17 -22.62 8.92
N SER A 411 14.12 -23.96 9.08
CA SER A 411 15.26 -24.76 9.53
C SER A 411 16.51 -24.60 8.65
N ARG A 412 16.35 -24.27 7.35
CA ARG A 412 17.47 -24.15 6.40
C ARG A 412 18.02 -22.73 6.28
N ILE A 413 17.19 -21.71 6.48
CA ILE A 413 17.51 -20.32 6.12
C ILE A 413 17.66 -19.42 7.36
N SER A 414 16.93 -19.70 8.44
CA SER A 414 17.04 -18.96 9.69
C SER A 414 16.71 -19.88 10.88
N PRO A 415 17.71 -20.59 11.43
CA PRO A 415 17.54 -21.43 12.62
C PRO A 415 17.03 -20.66 13.85
N SER A 416 17.34 -19.36 13.92
CA SER A 416 16.81 -18.40 14.89
C SER A 416 15.29 -18.21 14.75
N ALA A 417 14.79 -17.99 13.53
CA ALA A 417 13.35 -17.89 13.26
C ALA A 417 12.60 -19.18 13.64
N LEU A 418 13.23 -20.35 13.42
CA LEU A 418 12.67 -21.63 13.84
C LEU A 418 12.56 -21.73 15.37
N ALA A 419 13.59 -21.32 16.11
CA ALA A 419 13.56 -21.32 17.57
C ALA A 419 12.44 -20.41 18.10
N THR A 420 12.26 -19.22 17.51
CA THR A 420 11.16 -18.31 17.84
C THR A 420 9.79 -18.93 17.50
N LEU A 421 9.65 -19.55 16.33
CA LEU A 421 8.41 -20.23 15.93
C LEU A 421 8.05 -21.35 16.91
N LYS A 422 9.03 -22.13 17.38
CA LYS A 422 8.80 -23.17 18.39
C LYS A 422 8.33 -22.58 19.71
N THR A 423 8.94 -21.49 20.18
CA THR A 423 8.54 -20.81 21.43
C THR A 423 7.21 -20.07 21.35
N MET A 424 6.72 -19.75 20.15
CA MET A 424 5.43 -19.07 19.95
C MET A 424 4.27 -20.04 19.71
N ASN A 425 4.58 -21.29 19.36
CA ASN A 425 3.60 -22.34 19.07
C ASN A 425 3.46 -23.36 20.22
N GLU A 426 4.43 -23.40 21.14
CA GLU A 426 4.25 -23.87 22.53
C GLU A 426 3.50 -22.80 23.35
#